data_AF-A0A920PCY2-F1
#
_entry.id   AF-A0A920PCY2-F1
#
_cell.length_a   1.000
_cell.length_b   1.000
_cell.length_c   1.000
_cell.angle_alpha   90.00
_cell.angle_beta   90.00
_cell.angle_gamma   90.00
#
_symmetry.space_group_name_H-M   'P 1'
#
loop_
_entity.id
_entity.type
_entity.pdbx_description
1 polymer ?
#
loop_
_entity_poly.entity_id
_entity_poly.type
_entity_poly.pdbx_seq_one_letter_code
_entity_poly.pdbx_strand_id
1 'polypeptide(L)'
;MVTLDASQVPETMEAVKQVLRRNHNLSVFSEDDFRFVTPEGIMEWVTESAQAMNRMLILISTVSLLVGGVVIMNILLVSIRERVKEIGIRRCFGARNFTSPYSFYLNQFGFITRWSFGYWVGTWHIFWIKTF
;
A
#
# COMPACT_ATOMS: atom_id res chain seq x y z
N MET A 1 40.91 9.80 -2.08
CA MET A 1 40.75 8.47 -2.68
C MET A 1 39.43 7.91 -2.14
N VAL A 2 38.38 7.92 -2.95
CA VAL A 2 37.05 7.39 -2.57
C VAL A 2 37.13 5.88 -2.82
N THR A 3 37.18 5.09 -1.76
CA THR A 3 37.25 3.62 -1.86
C THR A 3 35.85 3.08 -2.17
N LEU A 4 35.71 2.49 -3.37
CA LEU A 4 34.54 1.76 -3.84
C LEU A 4 34.56 0.30 -3.35
N ASP A 5 35.00 0.05 -2.11
CA ASP A 5 35.11 -1.29 -1.54
C ASP A 5 34.55 -1.30 -0.11
N ALA A 6 33.41 -1.96 0.06
CA ALA A 6 32.65 -2.02 1.31
C ALA A 6 33.42 -2.70 2.46
N SER A 7 34.48 -3.46 2.14
CA SER A 7 35.30 -4.17 3.13
C SER A 7 36.26 -3.28 3.93
N GLN A 8 36.64 -2.10 3.41
CA GLN A 8 37.63 -1.21 4.03
C GLN A 8 37.02 0.06 4.67
N VAL A 9 35.70 0.23 4.54
CA VAL A 9 34.95 1.34 5.15
C VAL A 9 35.12 1.42 6.68
N PRO A 10 35.06 0.32 7.46
CA PRO A 10 35.19 0.42 8.92
C PRO A 10 36.60 0.84 9.37
N GLU A 11 37.66 0.28 8.79
CA GLU A 11 39.04 0.66 9.12
C GLU A 11 39.36 2.11 8.73
N THR A 12 38.89 2.54 7.56
CA THR A 12 39.09 3.92 7.10
C THR A 12 38.32 4.91 7.97
N MET A 13 37.12 4.53 8.44
CA MET A 13 36.30 5.35 9.33
C MET A 13 36.93 5.50 10.71
N GLU A 14 37.56 4.47 11.27
CA GLU A 14 38.33 4.57 12.50
C GLU A 14 39.56 5.47 12.36
N ALA A 15 40.32 5.35 11.26
CA ALA A 15 41.47 6.20 10.98
C ALA A 15 41.07 7.68 10.86
N VAL A 16 39.99 7.97 10.12
CA VAL A 16 39.44 9.32 9.97
C VAL A 16 38.93 9.86 11.31
N LYS A 17 38.30 9.03 12.13
CA LYS A 17 37.86 9.38 13.50
C LYS A 17 39.04 9.77 14.39
N GLN A 18 40.14 9.03 14.31
CA GLN A 18 41.33 9.32 15.11
C GLN A 18 41.99 10.65 14.70
N VAL A 19 42.00 10.98 13.40
CA VAL A 19 42.51 12.26 12.88
C VAL A 19 41.62 13.42 13.30
N LEU A 20 40.29 13.28 13.18
CA LEU A 20 39.32 14.31 13.58
C LEU A 20 39.36 14.59 15.09
N ARG A 21 39.46 13.56 15.93
CA ARG A 21 39.59 13.71 17.40
C ARG A 21 40.86 14.47 17.80
N ARG A 22 41.99 14.19 17.13
CA ARG A 22 43.24 14.93 17.34
C ARG A 22 43.12 16.40 16.92
N ASN A 23 42.49 16.68 15.79
CA ASN A 23 42.32 18.05 15.29
C ASN A 23 41.36 18.90 16.14
N HIS A 24 40.31 18.30 16.70
CA HIS A 24 39.38 18.99 17.61
C HIS A 24 39.80 18.95 19.08
N ASN A 25 40.99 18.41 19.39
CA ASN A 25 41.55 18.36 20.75
C ASN A 25 40.59 17.70 21.78
N LEU A 26 39.83 16.70 21.35
CA LEU A 26 38.88 15.98 22.19
C LEU A 26 39.65 14.97 23.07
N SER A 27 39.34 14.98 24.38
CA SER A 27 39.81 14.00 25.35
C SER A 27 39.27 12.59 25.04
N VAL A 28 39.98 11.55 25.51
CA VAL A 28 39.58 10.14 25.37
C VAL A 28 38.19 9.87 25.96
N PHE A 29 37.76 10.69 26.92
CA PHE A 29 36.46 10.58 27.60
C PHE A 29 35.37 11.54 27.09
N SER A 30 35.69 12.45 26.17
CA SER A 30 34.68 13.37 25.61
C SER A 30 33.92 12.75 24.44
N GLU A 31 32.61 13.04 24.39
CA GLU A 31 31.74 12.66 23.28
C GLU A 31 32.24 13.26 21.95
N ASP A 32 32.03 12.54 20.85
CA ASP A 32 32.44 12.97 19.53
C ASP A 32 31.53 14.12 19.05
N ASP A 33 32.12 15.28 18.75
CA ASP A 33 31.39 16.46 18.24
C ASP A 33 31.16 16.40 16.70
N PHE A 34 31.34 15.21 16.10
CA PHE A 34 31.18 14.97 14.66
C PHE A 34 30.26 13.78 14.43
N ARG A 35 29.37 13.93 13.45
CA ARG A 35 28.55 12.82 12.94
C ARG A 35 29.15 12.29 11.65
N PHE A 36 29.44 11.00 11.63
CA PHE A 36 29.68 10.27 10.38
C PHE A 36 28.35 10.12 9.68
N VAL A 37 28.17 10.84 8.57
CA VAL A 37 27.04 10.65 7.66
C VAL A 37 27.53 9.74 6.55
N THR A 38 27.29 8.45 6.72
CA THR A 38 27.58 7.46 5.68
C THR A 38 26.40 7.39 4.70
N PRO A 39 26.64 7.13 3.40
CA PRO A 39 25.58 6.89 2.43
C PRO A 39 24.63 5.76 2.87
N GLU A 40 25.17 4.73 3.53
CA GLU A 40 24.42 3.59 4.06
C GLU A 40 23.47 4.04 5.17
N GLY A 41 23.94 4.91 6.08
CA GLY A 41 23.10 5.49 7.12
C GLY A 41 21.92 6.24 6.53
N ILE A 42 22.15 7.13 5.54
CA ILE A 42 21.05 7.87 4.88
C ILE A 42 20.04 6.91 4.25
N MET A 43 20.49 5.85 3.57
CA MET A 43 19.58 4.85 2.99
C MET A 43 18.78 4.10 4.05
N GLU A 44 19.38 3.77 5.20
CA GLU A 44 18.68 3.13 6.32
C GLU A 44 17.53 4.01 6.83
N TRP A 45 17.77 5.31 7.07
CA TRP A 45 16.74 6.25 7.50
C TRP A 45 15.58 6.36 6.49
N VAL A 46 15.92 6.42 5.19
CA VAL A 46 14.93 6.50 4.12
C VAL A 46 14.12 5.21 4.01
N THR A 47 14.77 4.04 4.10
CA THR A 47 14.08 2.75 4.01
C THR A 47 13.18 2.50 5.23
N GLU A 48 13.63 2.84 6.44
CA GLU A 48 12.83 2.75 7.65
C GLU A 48 11.58 3.64 7.57
N SER A 49 11.76 4.90 7.13
CA SER A 49 10.66 5.85 6.92
C SER A 49 9.66 5.34 5.86
N ALA A 50 10.16 4.80 4.74
CA ALA A 50 9.32 4.24 3.68
C ALA A 50 8.53 3.01 4.16
N GLN A 51 9.15 2.14 4.98
CA GLN A 51 8.47 0.99 5.57
C GLN A 51 7.38 1.42 6.55
N ALA A 52 7.61 2.47 7.35
CA ALA A 52 6.60 3.03 8.24
C ALA A 52 5.39 3.56 7.46
N MET A 53 5.61 4.34 6.39
CA MET A 53 4.54 4.84 5.52
C MET A 53 3.77 3.68 4.85
N ASN A 54 4.46 2.67 4.34
CA ASN A 54 3.82 1.50 3.72
C ASN A 54 2.88 0.78 4.70
N ARG A 55 3.32 0.57 5.95
CA ARG A 55 2.47 -0.03 7.00
C ARG A 55 1.20 0.79 7.25
N MET A 56 1.31 2.11 7.32
CA MET A 56 0.15 2.99 7.49
C MET A 56 -0.80 2.93 6.29
N LEU A 57 -0.29 2.93 5.06
CA LEU A 57 -1.10 2.83 3.85
C LEU A 57 -1.89 1.52 3.78
N ILE A 58 -1.26 0.40 4.15
CA ILE A 58 -1.94 -0.91 4.20
C ILE A 58 -3.10 -0.88 5.21
N LEU A 59 -2.86 -0.31 6.40
CA LEU A 59 -3.89 -0.18 7.43
C LEU A 59 -5.08 0.67 6.94
N ILE A 60 -4.81 1.85 6.38
CA ILE A 60 -5.86 2.76 5.89
C ILE A 60 -6.62 2.15 4.71
N SER A 61 -5.90 1.51 3.77
CA SER A 61 -6.50 0.81 2.63
C SER A 61 -7.45 -0.30 3.07
N THR A 62 -7.06 -1.08 4.09
CA THR A 62 -7.88 -2.18 4.62
C THR A 62 -9.19 -1.65 5.22
N VAL A 63 -9.13 -0.58 6.01
CA VAL A 63 -10.32 0.06 6.58
C VAL A 63 -11.20 0.66 5.47
N SER A 64 -10.59 1.32 4.49
CA SER A 64 -11.31 1.91 3.35
C SER A 64 -12.08 0.87 2.54
N LEU A 65 -11.48 -0.30 2.31
CA LEU A 65 -12.14 -1.41 1.60
C LEU A 65 -13.33 -1.96 2.39
N LEU A 66 -13.17 -2.12 3.71
CA LEU A 66 -14.28 -2.58 4.57
C LEU A 66 -15.47 -1.60 4.55
N VAL A 67 -15.21 -0.30 4.72
CA VAL A 67 -16.26 0.73 4.71
C VAL A 67 -16.87 0.87 3.31
N GLY A 68 -16.06 0.86 2.27
CA GLY A 68 -16.51 0.89 0.87
C GLY A 68 -17.40 -0.30 0.52
N GLY A 69 -17.07 -1.49 1.01
CA GLY A 69 -17.90 -2.69 0.85
C GLY A 69 -19.29 -2.55 1.46
N VAL A 70 -19.39 -1.97 2.67
CA VAL A 70 -20.68 -1.70 3.33
C VAL A 70 -21.50 -0.66 2.57
N VAL A 71 -20.85 0.40 2.06
CA VAL A 71 -21.51 1.45 1.27
C VAL A 71 -22.06 0.88 -0.04
N ILE A 72 -21.26 0.11 -0.77
CA ILE A 72 -21.66 -0.52 -2.04
C ILE A 72 -22.79 -1.51 -1.78
N MET A 73 -22.73 -2.29 -0.70
CA MET A 73 -23.82 -3.19 -0.29
C MET A 73 -25.14 -2.43 -0.10
N ASN A 74 -25.12 -1.27 0.58
CA ASN A 74 -26.33 -0.49 0.85
C ASN A 74 -26.93 0.09 -0.44
N ILE A 75 -26.10 0.69 -1.30
CA ILE A 75 -26.54 1.23 -2.60
C ILE A 75 -27.14 0.12 -3.46
N LEU A 76 -26.47 -1.03 -3.54
CA LEU A 76 -26.92 -2.19 -4.30
C LEU A 76 -28.28 -2.70 -3.78
N LEU A 77 -28.43 -2.84 -2.46
CA LEU A 77 -29.65 -3.35 -1.84
C LEU A 77 -30.85 -2.41 -2.06
N VAL A 78 -30.65 -1.09 -1.98
CA VAL A 78 -31.70 -0.10 -2.29
C VAL A 78 -32.10 -0.16 -3.77
N SER A 79 -31.14 -0.15 -4.69
CA SER A 79 -31.39 -0.24 -6.14
C SER A 79 -32.15 -1.51 -6.53
N ILE A 80 -31.78 -2.63 -5.92
CA ILE A 80 -32.48 -3.91 -6.08
C ILE A 80 -33.93 -3.80 -5.60
N ARG A 81 -34.18 -3.26 -4.39
CA ARG A 81 -35.53 -3.15 -3.84
C ARG A 81 -36.44 -2.27 -4.69
N GLU A 82 -35.90 -1.17 -5.22
CA GLU A 82 -36.63 -0.28 -6.13
C GLU A 82 -37.04 -1.01 -7.42
N ARG A 83 -36.11 -1.72 -8.06
CA ARG A 83 -36.37 -2.50 -9.29
C ARG A 83 -37.31 -3.68 -9.06
N VAL A 84 -37.20 -4.36 -7.92
CA VAL A 84 -38.13 -5.46 -7.55
C VAL A 84 -39.54 -4.92 -7.33
N LYS A 85 -39.70 -3.75 -6.71
CA LYS A 85 -41.01 -3.08 -6.54
C LYS A 85 -41.60 -2.66 -7.88
N GLU A 86 -40.81 -2.07 -8.78
CA GLU A 86 -41.24 -1.67 -10.12
C GLU A 86 -41.75 -2.88 -10.93
N ILE A 87 -40.97 -3.98 -10.93
CA ILE A 87 -41.35 -5.22 -11.62
C ILE A 87 -42.61 -5.83 -10.99
N GLY A 88 -42.73 -5.80 -9.66
CA GLY A 88 -43.91 -6.30 -8.94
C GLY A 88 -45.19 -5.60 -9.36
N ILE A 89 -45.16 -4.26 -9.46
CA ILE A 89 -46.30 -3.47 -9.92
C ILE A 89 -46.61 -3.79 -11.39
N ARG A 90 -45.61 -3.88 -12.28
CA ARG A 90 -45.83 -4.24 -13.70
C ARG A 90 -46.43 -5.63 -13.90
N ARG A 91 -46.12 -6.60 -13.02
CA ARG A 91 -46.68 -7.96 -13.08
C ARG A 91 -48.19 -7.97 -12.81
N CYS A 92 -48.68 -7.13 -11.90
CA CYS A 92 -50.11 -7.04 -11.59
C CYS A 92 -50.95 -6.58 -12.81
N PHE A 93 -50.34 -5.89 -13.76
CA PHE A 93 -50.99 -5.40 -14.99
C PHE A 93 -50.82 -6.34 -16.21
N GLY A 94 -50.35 -7.57 -16.02
CA GLY A 94 -50.38 -8.60 -17.08
C GLY A 94 -49.34 -8.46 -18.20
N ALA A 95 -48.22 -7.74 -17.96
CA ALA A 95 -47.15 -7.63 -18.93
C ALA A 95 -46.55 -9.00 -19.29
N ARG A 96 -46.70 -9.43 -20.56
CA ARG A 96 -46.28 -10.75 -21.08
C ARG A 96 -44.77 -10.96 -21.15
N ASN A 97 -43.99 -9.87 -21.12
CA ASN A 97 -42.53 -9.88 -21.18
C ASN A 97 -41.94 -9.41 -19.84
N PHE A 98 -41.85 -10.31 -18.86
CA PHE A 98 -41.19 -10.02 -17.59
C PHE A 98 -39.72 -10.46 -17.64
N THR A 99 -38.81 -9.51 -17.50
CA THR A 99 -37.41 -9.82 -17.24
C THR A 99 -37.29 -10.45 -15.85
N SER A 100 -36.65 -11.62 -15.75
CA SER A 100 -36.39 -12.24 -14.46
C SER A 100 -35.43 -11.35 -13.66
N PRO A 101 -35.77 -10.99 -12.41
CA PRO A 101 -34.88 -10.18 -11.57
C PRO A 101 -33.52 -10.88 -11.36
N TYR A 102 -33.47 -12.22 -11.44
CA TYR A 102 -32.25 -13.01 -11.37
C TYR A 102 -31.17 -12.61 -12.40
N SER A 103 -31.58 -12.25 -13.63
CA SER A 103 -30.64 -11.80 -14.67
C SER A 103 -29.94 -10.50 -14.30
N PHE A 104 -30.63 -9.60 -13.60
CA PHE A 104 -30.05 -8.35 -13.11
C PHE A 104 -29.00 -8.60 -12.01
N TYR A 105 -29.31 -9.46 -11.04
CA TYR A 105 -28.34 -9.83 -9.98
C TYR A 105 -27.09 -10.49 -10.56
N LEU A 106 -27.23 -11.40 -11.52
CA LEU A 106 -26.09 -12.05 -12.16
C LEU A 106 -25.17 -11.07 -12.88
N ASN A 107 -25.73 -10.12 -13.62
CA ASN A 107 -24.94 -9.08 -14.29
C ASN A 107 -24.23 -8.19 -13.26
N GLN A 108 -24.94 -7.77 -12.20
CA GLN A 108 -24.37 -6.93 -11.15
C GLN A 108 -23.28 -7.66 -10.34
N PHE A 109 -23.46 -8.95 -10.08
CA PHE A 109 -22.46 -9.80 -9.43
C PHE A 109 -21.23 -9.98 -10.33
N GLY A 110 -21.43 -10.12 -11.64
CA GLY A 110 -20.36 -10.15 -12.64
C GLY A 110 -19.51 -8.87 -12.66
N PHE A 111 -20.09 -7.71 -12.39
CA PHE A 111 -19.33 -6.47 -12.22
C PHE A 111 -18.43 -6.51 -10.98
N ILE A 112 -18.93 -7.02 -9.85
CA ILE A 112 -18.15 -7.11 -8.60
C ILE A 112 -16.99 -8.10 -8.76
N THR A 113 -17.24 -9.26 -9.36
CA THR A 113 -16.18 -10.26 -9.61
C THR A 113 -15.14 -9.75 -10.60
N ARG A 114 -15.54 -8.98 -11.62
CA ARG A 114 -14.62 -8.32 -12.56
C ARG A 114 -13.70 -7.32 -11.84
N TRP A 115 -14.24 -6.56 -10.88
CA TRP A 115 -13.47 -5.61 -10.07
C TRP A 115 -12.48 -6.32 -9.14
N SER A 116 -12.91 -7.36 -8.43
CA SER A 116 -12.03 -8.16 -7.56
C SER A 116 -10.91 -8.86 -8.33
N PHE A 117 -11.21 -9.34 -9.55
CA PHE A 117 -10.20 -9.92 -10.43
C PHE A 117 -9.15 -8.89 -10.87
N GLY A 118 -9.57 -7.67 -11.22
CA GLY A 118 -8.66 -6.57 -11.54
C GLY A 118 -7.73 -6.19 -10.38
N TYR A 119 -8.25 -6.16 -9.15
CA TYR A 119 -7.44 -5.93 -7.96
C TYR A 119 -6.39 -7.02 -7.76
N TRP A 120 -6.77 -8.29 -7.89
CA TRP A 120 -5.85 -9.44 -7.78
C TRP A 120 -4.74 -9.39 -8.82
N VAL A 121 -5.08 -9.12 -10.08
CA VAL A 121 -4.10 -8.97 -11.16
C VAL A 121 -3.18 -7.77 -10.91
N GLY A 122 -3.71 -6.66 -10.40
CA GLY A 122 -2.91 -5.49 -10.02
C GLY A 122 -1.89 -5.81 -8.91
N THR A 123 -2.33 -6.47 -7.84
CA THR A 123 -1.44 -6.90 -6.75
C THR A 123 -0.41 -7.93 -7.23
N TRP A 124 -0.81 -8.83 -8.13
CA TRP A 124 0.09 -9.80 -8.75
C TRP A 124 1.17 -9.11 -9.59
N HIS A 125 0.80 -8.09 -10.36
CA HIS A 125 1.72 -7.33 -11.18
C HIS A 125 2.72 -6.51 -10.33
N ILE A 126 2.26 -5.92 -9.23
CA ILE A 126 3.12 -5.22 -8.26
C ILE A 126 4.09 -6.19 -7.58
N PHE A 127 3.61 -7.37 -7.22
CA PHE A 127 4.46 -8.42 -6.63
C PHE A 127 5.51 -8.92 -7.62
N TRP A 128 5.13 -9.11 -8.87
CA TRP A 128 6.04 -9.55 -9.94
C TRP A 128 7.14 -8.51 -10.22
N ILE A 129 6.79 -7.22 -10.28
CA ILE A 129 7.76 -6.11 -10.40
C ILE A 129 8.72 -6.04 -9.21
N LYS A 130 8.25 -6.33 -7.98
CA LYS A 130 9.12 -6.31 -6.80
C LYS A 130 10.02 -7.54 -6.66
N THR A 131 9.75 -8.60 -7.42
CA THR A 131 10.48 -9.88 -7.37
C THR A 131 11.63 -9.94 -8.39
N PHE A 132 11.68 -9.00 -9.34
CA PHE A 132 12.70 -8.87 -10.38
C PHE A 132 13.51 -7.59 -10.20
#